data_AF-A0AAX4MNR3-F1
#
_entry.id   AF-A0AAX4MNR3-F1
#
_cell.length_a   1.000
_cell.length_b   1.000
_cell.length_c   1.000
_cell.angle_alpha   90.00
_cell.angle_beta   90.00
_cell.angle_gamma   90.00
#
_symmetry.space_group_name_H-M   'P 1'
#
loop_
_entity.id
_entity.type
_entity.pdbx_description
1 polymer ?
#
loop_
_entity_poly.entity_id
_entity_poly.type
_entity_poly.pdbx_seq_one_letter_code
_entity_poly.pdbx_strand_id
1 'polypeptide(L)' 'MIGSAEDALDLLFTNWPVFSGTAFVLAMETCAGTATGAVTQGETLSAFLAAAHDAKVVCWIA' A
#
# COMPACT_ATOMS: atom_id res chain seq x y z
N MET A 1 -8.29 4.65 8.16
CA MET A 1 -7.44 5.85 8.13
C MET A 1 -6.02 5.32 8.17
N ILE A 2 -5.24 5.49 7.11
CA ILE A 2 -3.92 4.85 7.02
C ILE A 2 -2.91 5.70 7.79
N GLY A 3 -2.51 5.24 8.98
CA GLY A 3 -1.52 5.92 9.83
C GLY A 3 -0.13 5.30 9.78
N SER A 4 0.01 4.11 9.19
CA SER A 4 1.29 3.40 9.07
C SER A 4 1.26 2.37 7.94
N ALA A 5 2.44 1.86 7.56
CA ALA A 5 2.60 0.82 6.55
C ALA A 5 1.79 -0.45 6.88
N GLU A 6 1.61 -0.75 8.17
CA GLU A 6 0.82 -1.88 8.67
C GLU A 6 -0.68 -1.68 8.42
N ASP A 7 -1.24 -0.49 8.69
CA ASP A 7 -2.62 -0.15 8.32
C ASP A 7 -2.83 -0.22 6.80
N ALA A 8 -1.82 0.20 6.03
CA ALA A 8 -1.87 0.13 4.58
C ALA A 8 -1.93 -1.34 4.12
N LEU A 9 -1.04 -2.20 4.65
CA LEU A 9 -1.05 -3.65 4.42
C LEU A 9 -2.38 -4.29 4.78
N ASP A 10 -2.90 -4.00 5.97
CA ASP A 10 -4.18 -4.55 6.43
C ASP A 10 -5.31 -4.20 5.46
N LEU A 11 -5.35 -2.94 4.99
CA LEU A 11 -6.34 -2.49 4.02
C LEU A 11 -6.16 -3.16 2.64
N LEU A 12 -4.91 -3.42 2.24
CA LEU A 12 -4.57 -4.14 1.02
C LEU A 12 -5.00 -5.60 1.04
N PHE A 13 -4.94 -6.26 2.20
CA PHE A 13 -5.38 -7.65 2.36
C PHE A 13 -6.87 -7.79 2.66
N THR A 14 -7.46 -6.84 3.38
CA THR A 14 -8.85 -6.91 3.87
C THR A 14 -9.85 -6.30 2.90
N ASN A 15 -9.51 -5.20 2.22
CA ASN A 15 -10.49 -4.38 1.51
C ASN A 15 -10.10 -4.01 0.07
N TRP A 16 -9.13 -4.73 -0.51
CA TRP A 16 -8.66 -4.44 -1.86
C TRP A 16 -9.50 -5.17 -2.93
N PRO A 17 -10.18 -4.43 -3.83
CA PRO A 17 -11.09 -5.04 -4.81
C PRO A 17 -10.36 -5.64 -6.03
N VAL A 18 -9.11 -5.26 -6.30
CA VAL A 18 -8.40 -5.63 -7.52
C VAL A 18 -7.03 -6.25 -7.20
N PHE A 19 -6.97 -7.56 -7.03
CA PHE A 19 -5.71 -8.31 -6.80
C PHE A 19 -4.82 -8.45 -8.06
N SER A 20 -5.06 -7.65 -9.10
CA SER A 20 -4.42 -7.80 -10.40
C SER A 20 -3.86 -6.46 -10.87
N GLY A 21 -2.55 -6.29 -10.72
CA GLY A 21 -1.81 -5.13 -11.22
C GLY A 21 -0.40 -5.09 -10.65
N THR A 22 0.58 -4.72 -11.47
CA THR A 22 1.98 -4.56 -11.05
C THR A 22 2.09 -3.59 -9.86
N ALA A 23 1.20 -2.59 -9.80
CA ALA A 23 1.13 -1.64 -8.70
C ALA A 23 0.75 -2.30 -7.36
N PHE A 24 -0.12 -3.31 -7.34
CA PHE A 24 -0.47 -4.07 -6.14
C PHE A 24 0.73 -4.87 -5.61
N VAL A 25 1.47 -5.54 -6.51
CA VAL A 25 2.69 -6.28 -6.14
C VAL A 25 3.76 -5.34 -5.61
N LEU A 26 3.94 -4.18 -6.26
CA LEU A 26 4.84 -3.12 -5.79
C LEU A 26 4.43 -2.59 -4.41
N ALA A 27 3.15 -2.33 -4.17
CA ALA A 27 2.66 -1.88 -2.87
C ALA A 27 2.97 -2.92 -1.78
N MET A 28 2.74 -4.21 -2.03
CA MET A 28 3.12 -5.29 -1.11
C MET A 28 4.63 -5.35 -0.87
N GLU A 29 5.45 -5.33 -1.92
CA GLU A 29 6.91 -5.38 -1.78
C GLU A 29 7.44 -4.20 -0.97
N THR A 30 6.92 -3.00 -1.23
CA THR A 30 7.36 -1.79 -0.53
C THR A 30 6.92 -1.83 0.93
N CYS A 31 5.70 -2.30 1.21
CA CYS A 31 5.19 -2.56 2.55
C CYS A 31 6.00 -3.61 3.33
N ALA A 32 6.38 -4.71 2.68
CA ALA A 32 7.25 -5.72 3.28
C ALA A 32 8.66 -5.17 3.53
N GLY A 33 9.15 -4.34 2.61
CA GLY A 33 10.42 -3.63 2.75
C GLY A 33 10.41 -2.60 3.89
N THR A 34 9.28 -1.94 4.18
CA THR A 34 9.16 -1.04 5.34
C THR A 34 9.20 -1.81 6.64
N ALA A 35 8.51 -2.97 6.70
CA ALA A 35 8.52 -3.82 7.88
C ALA A 35 9.93 -4.36 8.20
N THR A 36 10.76 -4.59 7.18
CA THR A 36 12.17 -5.00 7.37
C THR A 36 13.14 -3.82 7.54
N GLY A 37 12.66 -2.57 7.44
CA GLY A 37 13.49 -1.36 7.50
C GLY A 37 14.33 -1.10 6.25
N ALA A 38 14.08 -1.79 5.14
CA ALA A 38 14.75 -1.60 3.86
C ALA A 38 14.23 -0.39 3.07
N VAL A 39 12.97 0.03 3.29
CA VAL A 39 12.38 1.23 2.68
C VAL A 39 11.72 2.10 3.73
N THR A 40 11.63 3.40 3.47
CA THR A 40 11.03 4.36 4.40
C THR A 40 9.49 4.35 4.29
N GLN A 41 8.82 4.79 5.35
CA GLN A 41 7.36 4.89 5.39
C GLN A 41 6.79 5.77 4.26
N GLY A 42 7.51 6.84 3.88
CA GLY A 42 7.11 7.72 2.78
C GLY A 42 7.14 7.05 1.40
N GLU A 43 8.15 6.22 1.13
CA GLU A 43 8.23 5.43 -0.11
C GLU A 43 7.09 4.42 -0.19
N THR A 44 6.78 3.78 0.94
CA THR A 44 5.68 2.81 1.03
C THR A 44 4.33 3.47 0.78
N LEU A 45 4.05 4.60 1.43
CA LEU A 45 2.84 5.37 1.21
C LEU A 45 2.70 5.80 -0.24
N SER A 46 3.79 6.21 -0.89
CA SER A 46 3.81 6.66 -2.28
C SER A 46 3.48 5.51 -3.26
N ALA A 47 4.11 4.34 -3.07
CA ALA A 47 3.80 3.14 -3.84
C ALA A 47 2.35 2.67 -3.61
N PHE A 48 1.87 2.76 -2.37
CA PHE A 48 0.51 2.41 -1.99
C PHE A 48 -0.53 3.34 -2.63
N LEU A 49 -0.27 4.65 -2.66
CA LEU A 49 -1.11 5.65 -3.31
C LEU A 49 -1.21 5.39 -4.81
N ALA A 50 -0.09 5.04 -5.46
CA ALA A 50 -0.05 4.69 -6.86
C ALA A 50 -0.89 3.44 -7.14
N ALA A 51 -0.77 2.41 -6.29
CA ALA A 51 -1.60 1.21 -6.37
C ALA A 51 -3.09 1.50 -6.14
N ALA A 52 -3.42 2.34 -5.16
CA ALA A 52 -4.80 2.68 -4.83
C ALA A 52 -5.44 3.48 -5.97
N HIS A 53 -4.68 4.38 -6.59
CA HIS A 53 -5.11 5.12 -7.77
C HIS A 53 -5.36 4.18 -8.97
N ASP A 54 -4.43 3.25 -9.24
CA ASP A 54 -4.54 2.28 -10.34
C ASP A 54 -5.75 1.34 -10.15
N ALA A 55 -5.95 0.84 -8.94
CA ALA A 55 -7.09 0.00 -8.56
C ALA A 55 -8.39 0.79 -8.33
N LYS A 56 -8.37 2.13 -8.49
CA LYS A 56 -9.49 3.05 -8.22
C LYS A 56 -10.10 2.88 -6.82
N VAL A 57 -9.27 2.53 -5.85
CA VAL A 57 -9.65 2.37 -4.46
C VAL A 57 -9.58 3.73 -3.77
N VAL A 58 -10.68 4.19 -3.19
CA VAL A 58 -10.70 5.41 -2.39
C VAL A 58 -10.01 5.12 -1.07
N CYS A 59 -8.72 5.43 -0.98
CA CYS A 59 -7.97 5.38 0.27
C CYS A 59 -8.05 6.72 1.00
N TRP A 60 -8.57 6.71 2.23
CA TRP A 60 -8.53 7.85 3.13
C TRP A 60 -7.18 7.85 3.86
N ILE A 61 -6.26 8.63 3.30
CA ILE A 61 -4.96 8.98 3.86
C ILE A 61 -5.16 10.20 4.77
N ALA A 62 -4.64 10.16 6.01
CA ALA A 62 -4.73 11.26 6.98
C ALA A 62 -3.38 11.96 7.13
#